data_AF-K1TD20-F1
#
_entry.id   AF-K1TD20-F1
#
_cell.length_a   1.000
_cell.length_b   1.000
_cell.length_c   1.000
_cell.angle_alpha   90.00
_cell.angle_beta   90.00
_cell.angle_gamma   90.00
#
_symmetry.space_group_name_H-M   'P 1'
#
loop_
_entity.id
_entity.type
_entity.pdbx_description
1 polymer ?
#
loop_
_entity_poly.entity_id
_entity_poly.type
_entity_poly.pdbx_seq_one_letter_code
_entity_poly.pdbx_strand_id
1 'polypeptide(L)' 'MAGSRKLGRTSDHRKAMLRGMVTLLLEKGKIVTTVARAKEVRSAAEKMITLGKAGTLHTKRQVYGYITKEDV' A
#
# COMPACT_ATOMS: atom_id res chain seq x y z
N MET A 1 6.51 -17.66 -4.78
CA MET A 1 5.92 -16.67 -3.86
C MET A 1 7.04 -15.92 -3.16
N ALA A 2 7.20 -14.62 -3.39
CA ALA A 2 8.22 -13.83 -2.70
C ALA A 2 7.85 -13.76 -1.20
N GLY A 3 8.61 -14.46 -0.36
CA GLY A 3 8.45 -14.41 1.09
C GLY A 3 8.48 -12.96 1.56
N SER A 4 7.40 -12.52 2.20
CA SER A 4 7.26 -11.13 2.65
C SER A 4 8.49 -10.70 3.47
N ARG A 5 9.26 -9.73 2.97
CA ARG A 5 10.46 -9.26 3.68
C ARG A 5 10.03 -8.67 5.01
N LYS A 6 10.64 -9.13 6.11
CA LYS A 6 10.27 -8.66 7.47
C LYS A 6 10.64 -7.20 7.72
N LEU A 7 11.54 -6.63 6.90
CA LEU A 7 11.97 -5.22 6.98
C LEU A 7 12.44 -4.79 8.39
N GLY A 8 12.88 -5.75 9.22
CA GLY A 8 13.28 -5.55 10.61
C GLY A 8 12.14 -5.12 11.55
N ARG A 9 10.87 -5.39 11.22
CA ARG A 9 9.71 -4.93 12.00
C ARG A 9 8.76 -6.07 12.35
N THR A 10 8.01 -5.89 13.44
CA THR A 10 6.87 -6.75 13.79
C THR A 10 5.80 -6.69 12.70
N SER A 11 4.94 -7.71 12.63
CA SER A 11 3.90 -7.81 11.60
C SER A 11 3.02 -6.57 11.53
N ASP A 12 2.65 -6.02 12.69
CA ASP A 12 1.67 -4.97 12.80
C ASP A 12 2.27 -3.63 12.39
N HIS A 13 3.47 -3.33 12.90
CA HIS A 13 4.21 -2.15 12.50
C HIS A 13 4.56 -2.19 11.00
N ARG A 14 4.88 -3.37 10.46
CA ARG A 14 5.15 -3.52 9.01
C ARG A 14 3.90 -3.21 8.18
N LYS A 15 2.74 -3.74 8.57
CA LYS A 15 1.46 -3.46 7.89
C LYS A 15 1.12 -1.98 7.93
N ALA A 16 1.21 -1.34 9.10
CA ALA A 16 0.95 0.09 9.27
C ALA A 16 1.89 0.94 8.40
N MET A 17 3.19 0.63 8.40
CA MET A 17 4.18 1.32 7.58
C MET A 17 3.89 1.22 6.09
N LEU A 18 3.56 0.01 5.60
CA LEU A 18 3.26 -0.19 4.17
C LEU A 18 2.00 0.56 3.74
N ARG A 19 0.94 0.54 4.56
CA ARG A 19 -0.29 1.30 4.31
C ARG A 19 0.00 2.80 4.17
N GLY A 20 0.74 3.37 5.12
CA GLY A 20 1.11 4.78 5.07
C GLY A 20 1.97 5.13 3.85
N MET A 21 2.92 4.28 3.46
CA MET A 21 3.74 4.52 2.26
C MET A 21 2.94 4.44 0.96
N VAL A 22 1.97 3.52 0.87
CA VAL A 22 1.07 3.44 -0.29
C VAL A 22 0.21 4.69 -0.39
N THR A 23 -0.39 5.14 0.72
CA THR A 23 -1.18 6.38 0.74
C THR A 23 -0.33 7.59 0.32
N LEU A 24 0.90 7.73 0.84
CA LEU A 24 1.81 8.81 0.43
C LEU A 24 2.22 8.73 -1.04
N LEU A 25 2.39 7.51 -1.58
CA LEU A 25 2.71 7.31 -2.99
C LEU A 25 1.57 7.76 -3.90
N LEU A 26 0.33 7.43 -3.54
CA LEU A 26 -0.85 7.83 -4.30
C LEU A 26 -1.10 9.34 -4.21
N GLU A 27 -0.91 9.93 -3.03
CA GLU A 27 -1.09 11.36 -2.79
C GLU A 27 -0.05 12.22 -3.53
N LYS A 28 1.24 11.85 -3.44
CA LYS A 28 2.35 12.67 -3.96
C LYS A 28 2.83 12.26 -5.35
N GLY A 29 2.37 11.11 -5.86
CA GLY A 29 2.83 10.51 -7.13
C GLY A 29 4.24 9.92 -7.11
N LYS A 30 5.12 10.36 -6.19
CA LYS A 30 6.49 9.85 -6.02
C LYS A 30 6.94 9.91 -4.57
N ILE A 31 7.65 8.88 -4.12
CA ILE A 31 8.30 8.84 -2.80
C ILE A 31 9.75 8.36 -2.92
N VAL A 32 10.62 8.83 -2.01
CA VAL A 32 11.99 8.35 -1.87
C VAL A 32 12.07 7.44 -0.66
N THR A 33 12.52 6.19 -0.84
CA THR A 33 12.63 5.19 0.23
C THR A 33 13.71 4.17 -0.10
N THR A 34 13.98 3.23 0.81
CA THR A 34 14.98 2.19 0.55
C THR A 34 14.49 1.17 -0.48
N VAL A 35 15.41 0.60 -1.26
CA VAL A 35 15.09 -0.36 -2.33
C VAL A 35 14.24 -1.53 -1.82
N ALA A 36 14.55 -2.05 -0.63
CA ALA A 36 13.80 -3.13 -0.03
C ALA A 36 12.34 -2.75 0.26
N ARG A 37 12.09 -1.55 0.81
CA ARG A 37 10.74 -1.05 1.08
C ARG A 37 9.99 -0.75 -0.21
N ALA A 38 10.67 -0.12 -1.18
CA ALA A 38 10.09 0.21 -2.48
C ALA A 38 9.53 -1.02 -3.20
N LYS A 39 10.26 -2.15 -3.21
CA LYS A 39 9.78 -3.39 -3.83
C LYS A 39 8.50 -3.95 -3.17
N GLU A 40 8.35 -3.79 -1.85
CA GLU A 40 7.14 -4.24 -1.13
C GLU A 40 5.97 -3.27 -1.35
N VAL A 41 6.23 -1.96 -1.27
CA VAL A 41 5.24 -0.91 -1.53
C VAL A 41 4.70 -1.02 -2.96
N ARG A 42 5.55 -1.33 -3.94
CA ARG A 42 5.13 -1.55 -5.33
C ARG A 42 4.04 -2.61 -5.44
N SER A 43 4.25 -3.81 -4.86
CA SER A 43 3.27 -4.89 -4.94
C SER A 43 1.96 -4.55 -4.22
N ALA A 44 2.03 -3.81 -3.11
CA ALA A 44 0.84 -3.33 -2.40
C ALA A 44 0.07 -2.27 -3.20
N ALA A 45 0.77 -1.31 -3.79
CA ALA A 45 0.18 -0.24 -4.60
C ALA A 45 -0.48 -0.78 -5.87
N GLU A 46 0.17 -1.71 -6.59
CA GLU A 46 -0.41 -2.36 -7.79
C GLU A 46 -1.75 -3.04 -7.48
N LYS A 47 -1.87 -3.71 -6.33
CA LYS A 47 -3.13 -4.31 -5.89
C LYS A 47 -4.21 -3.26 -5.63
N MET A 48 -3.87 -2.16 -4.96
CA MET A 48 -4.83 -1.08 -4.71
C MET A 48 -5.32 -0.42 -6.00
N ILE A 49 -4.41 -0.18 -6.95
CA ILE A 49 -4.78 0.35 -8.28
C ILE A 49 -5.70 -0.63 -9.02
N THR A 50 -5.44 -1.93 -8.93
CA THR A 50 -6.28 -2.96 -9.57
C THR A 50 -7.70 -2.98 -9.00
N LEU A 51 -7.82 -2.89 -7.67
CA LEU A 51 -9.12 -2.78 -7.00
C LEU A 51 -9.84 -1.48 -7.37
N GLY A 52 -9.11 -0.36 -7.42
CA GLY A 52 -9.66 0.94 -7.81
C GLY A 52 -10.23 0.95 -9.23
N LYS A 53 -9.59 0.25 -10.17
CA LYS A 53 -10.07 0.12 -11.56
C LYS A 53 -11.39 -0.63 -11.68
N ALA A 54 -11.70 -1.57 -10.79
CA ALA A 54 -12.93 -2.36 -10.85
C ALA A 54 -14.19 -1.54 -10.51
N GLY A 55 -14.07 -0.48 -9.70
CA GLY A 55 -15.13 0.53 -9.50
C GLY A 55 -16.39 0.10 -8.72
N THR A 56 -16.46 -1.15 -8.24
CA THR A 56 -17.63 -1.67 -7.50
C THR A 56 -17.67 -1.18 -6.04
N LEU A 57 -18.83 -1.20 -5.39
CA LEU A 57 -18.95 -0.85 -3.97
C LEU A 57 -18.07 -1.73 -3.07
N HIS A 58 -17.96 -3.03 -3.39
CA HIS A 58 -17.13 -3.97 -2.64
C HIS A 58 -15.65 -3.61 -2.72
N THR A 59 -15.16 -3.30 -3.93
CA THR A 59 -13.75 -2.91 -4.15
C THR A 59 -13.43 -1.57 -3.49
N LYS A 60 -14.34 -0.59 -3.55
CA LYS A 60 -14.21 0.67 -2.81
C LYS A 60 -14.07 0.45 -1.30
N ARG A 61 -14.90 -0.42 -0.69
CA ARG A 61 -14.79 -0.77 0.74
C ARG A 61 -13.45 -1.41 1.09
N GLN A 62 -12.92 -2.27 0.23
CA GLN A 62 -11.60 -2.87 0.44
C GLN A 62 -10.48 -1.83 0.39
N VAL A 63 -10.55 -0.89 -0.56
CA VAL A 63 -9.57 0.20 -0.72
C VAL A 63 -9.60 1.14 0.49
N TYR A 64 -10.78 1.62 0.90
CA TYR A 64 -10.94 2.47 2.09
C TYR A 64 -10.54 1.76 3.38
N GLY A 65 -10.65 0.43 3.44
CA GLY A 65 -10.13 -0.35 4.55
C GLY A 65 -8.60 -0.41 4.62
N TYR A 66 -7.89 -0.03 3.56
CA TYR A 66 -6.42 -0.09 3.45
C TYR A 66 -5.76 1.30 3.45
N ILE A 67 -6.28 2.25 2.66
CA ILE A 67 -5.78 3.63 2.60
C ILE A 67 -6.19 4.37 3.88
N THR A 68 -5.32 5.24 4.41
CA THR A 68 -5.57 5.94 5.69
C THR A 68 -6.13 7.35 5.53
N LYS A 69 -6.05 7.95 4.34
CA LYS A 69 -6.59 9.28 4.03
C LYS A 69 -7.82 9.13 3.14
N GLU A 70 -8.84 9.95 3.36
CA GLU A 70 -10.09 9.91 2.60
C GLU A 70 -9.96 10.58 1.23
N ASP A 71 -9.09 11.60 1.12
CA ASP A 71 -8.89 12.37 -0.11
C ASP A 71 -8.10 11.62 -1.22
N VAL A 72 -7.63 10.40 -0.93
CA VAL A 72 -6.71 9.60 -1.78
C VAL A 72 -7.38 8.32 -2.24
#